data_AF-A0A820DEW7-F1
#
_entry.id   AF-A0A820DEW7-F1
#
_cell.length_a   1.000
_cell.length_b   1.000
_cell.length_c   1.000
_cell.angle_alpha   90.00
_cell.angle_beta   90.00
_cell.angle_gamma   90.00
#
_symmetry.space_group_name_H-M   'P 1'
#
loop_
_entity.id
_entity.type
_entity.pdbx_description
1 polymer ?
#
loop_
_entity_poly.entity_id
_entity_poly.type
_entity_poly.pdbx_seq_one_letter_code
_entity_poly.pdbx_strand_id
1 'polypeptide(L)'
;KEKLIKTIKHIFENGGTRIYCGYVDDPRNTDNCWMETTAYNFHDEDNENLALINVQAGDDATHAFWHDLDPELPLFASHADFLRRVAYLHKAHW
;
A
#
# COMPACT_ATOMS: atom_id res chain seq x y z
N LYS A 1 -5.68 -22.23 1.91
CA LYS A 1 -5.08 -21.48 0.77
C LYS A 1 -6.12 -21.00 -0.23
N GLU A 2 -6.99 -21.84 -0.78
CA GLU A 2 -8.03 -21.41 -1.75
C GLU A 2 -9.01 -20.36 -1.21
N LYS A 3 -9.50 -20.51 0.04
CA LYS A 3 -10.39 -19.52 0.67
C LYS A 3 -9.73 -18.14 0.75
N LEU A 4 -8.46 -18.09 1.17
CA LEU A 4 -7.68 -16.85 1.25
C LEU A 4 -7.53 -16.18 -0.12
N ILE A 5 -7.20 -16.96 -1.16
CA ILE A 5 -7.09 -16.44 -2.53
C ILE A 5 -8.43 -15.86 -3.01
N LYS A 6 -9.55 -16.53 -2.70
CA LYS A 6 -10.89 -16.01 -3.01
C LYS A 6 -11.19 -14.69 -2.30
N THR A 7 -10.85 -14.59 -1.01
CA THR A 7 -11.01 -13.36 -0.23
C THR A 7 -10.18 -12.21 -0.82
N ILE A 8 -8.89 -12.44 -1.09
CA ILE A 8 -8.02 -11.42 -1.69
C ILE A 8 -8.55 -10.98 -3.05
N LYS A 9 -8.93 -11.92 -3.93
CA LYS A 9 -9.52 -11.59 -5.24
C LYS A 9 -10.76 -10.72 -5.09
N HIS A 10 -11.68 -11.10 -4.20
CA HIS A 10 -12.89 -10.33 -3.97
C HIS A 10 -12.60 -8.88 -3.55
N ILE A 11 -11.64 -8.68 -2.63
CA ILE A 11 -11.23 -7.35 -2.18
C ILE A 11 -10.61 -6.53 -3.31
N PHE A 12 -9.78 -7.15 -4.13
CA PHE A 12 -9.08 -6.46 -5.23
C PHE A 12 -10.02 -6.13 -6.39
N GLU A 13 -11.03 -6.95 -6.64
CA GLU A 13 -12.02 -6.73 -7.71
C GLU A 13 -13.12 -5.73 -7.32
N ASN A 14 -13.51 -5.68 -6.03
CA ASN A 14 -14.68 -4.92 -5.58
C ASN A 14 -14.34 -3.73 -4.65
N GLY A 15 -13.09 -3.64 -4.19
CA GLY A 15 -12.59 -2.55 -3.36
C GLY A 15 -11.53 -1.71 -4.09
N GLY A 16 -10.66 -1.08 -3.30
CA GLY A 16 -9.53 -0.32 -3.81
C GLY A 16 -9.87 1.13 -4.14
N THR A 17 -9.33 2.06 -3.36
CA THR A 17 -9.39 3.49 -3.66
C THR A 17 -8.07 3.94 -4.26
N ARG A 18 -8.09 4.57 -5.43
CA ARG A 18 -6.87 5.12 -6.03
C ARG A 18 -6.41 6.37 -5.26
N ILE A 19 -5.23 6.29 -4.66
CA ILE A 19 -4.63 7.35 -3.83
C ILE A 19 -3.78 8.29 -4.68
N TYR A 20 -3.10 7.74 -5.67
CA TYR A 20 -2.17 8.47 -6.51
C TYR A 20 -2.04 7.82 -7.90
N CYS A 21 -1.82 8.65 -8.91
CA CYS A 21 -1.49 8.21 -10.27
C CYS A 21 -0.63 9.30 -10.92
N GLY A 22 0.58 8.95 -11.34
CA GLY A 22 1.48 9.86 -12.06
C GLY A 22 2.94 9.71 -11.69
N TYR A 23 3.70 10.78 -11.92
CA TYR A 23 5.15 10.89 -11.73
C TYR A 23 5.62 10.66 -10.28
N VAL A 24 6.68 9.85 -10.12
CA VAL A 24 7.37 9.67 -8.85
C VAL A 24 8.77 10.26 -8.94
N ASP A 25 9.14 11.05 -7.94
CA ASP A 25 10.50 11.53 -7.79
C ASP A 25 11.40 10.37 -7.33
N ASP A 26 12.12 9.79 -8.28
CA ASP A 26 12.90 8.58 -8.11
C ASP A 26 14.34 8.83 -8.58
N PRO A 27 15.37 8.38 -7.84
CA PRO A 27 16.77 8.61 -8.21
C PRO A 27 17.18 8.01 -9.57
N ARG A 28 16.34 7.17 -10.17
CA ARG A 28 16.55 6.60 -11.51
C ARG A 28 16.08 7.52 -12.64
N ASN A 29 15.37 8.60 -12.33
CA ASN A 29 14.86 9.52 -13.35
C ASN A 29 16.00 10.22 -14.09
N THR A 30 15.78 10.47 -15.38
CA THR A 30 16.68 11.20 -16.29
C THR A 30 15.86 12.14 -17.16
N ASP A 31 16.50 13.00 -17.95
CA ASP A 31 15.83 13.97 -18.84
C ASP A 31 14.81 13.33 -19.81
N ASN A 32 14.99 12.04 -20.15
CA ASN A 32 14.18 11.35 -21.16
C ASN A 32 13.43 10.12 -20.63
N CYS A 33 13.60 9.76 -19.35
CA CYS A 33 12.97 8.59 -18.74
C CYS A 33 12.63 8.88 -17.29
N TRP A 34 11.38 8.60 -16.87
CA TRP A 34 10.94 8.77 -15.50
C TRP A 34 10.08 7.61 -15.02
N MET A 35 9.97 7.48 -13.70
CA MET A 35 9.07 6.54 -13.05
C MET A 35 7.69 7.18 -12.87
N GLU A 36 6.66 6.41 -13.19
CA GLU A 36 5.29 6.69 -12.78
C GLU A 36 4.77 5.53 -11.94
N THR A 37 3.83 5.82 -11.04
CA THR A 37 3.15 4.80 -10.26
C THR A 37 1.66 5.08 -10.14
N THR A 38 0.89 4.01 -9.91
CA THR A 38 -0.49 4.12 -9.45
C THR A 38 -0.62 3.42 -8.11
N ALA A 39 -0.89 4.18 -7.06
CA ALA A 39 -1.07 3.66 -5.71
C ALA A 39 -2.56 3.46 -5.42
N TYR A 40 -2.95 2.26 -5.00
CA TYR A 40 -4.29 1.93 -4.52
C TYR A 40 -4.24 1.55 -3.05
N ASN A 41 -5.26 1.96 -2.30
CA ASN A 41 -5.49 1.51 -0.94
C ASN A 41 -6.67 0.54 -0.91
N PHE A 42 -6.41 -0.69 -0.46
CA PHE A 42 -7.43 -1.69 -0.16
C PHE A 42 -7.61 -1.71 1.35
N HIS A 43 -8.75 -1.23 1.82
CA HIS A 43 -9.06 -1.10 3.23
C HIS A 43 -9.99 -2.23 3.69
N ASP A 44 -9.74 -2.77 4.89
CA ASP A 44 -10.56 -3.78 5.55
C ASP A 44 -11.16 -3.14 6.81
N GLU A 45 -12.35 -2.55 6.67
CA GLU A 45 -13.02 -1.78 7.73
C GLU A 45 -13.37 -2.65 8.95
N ASP A 46 -13.89 -3.86 8.69
CA ASP A 46 -14.44 -4.73 9.74
C ASP A 46 -13.38 -5.67 10.36
N ASN A 47 -12.14 -5.65 9.86
CA ASN A 47 -11.04 -6.57 10.25
C ASN A 47 -11.36 -8.07 10.07
N GLU A 48 -12.32 -8.40 9.21
CA GLU A 48 -12.75 -9.78 8.99
C GLU A 48 -11.97 -10.49 7.89
N ASN A 49 -11.14 -9.74 7.12
CA ASN A 49 -10.52 -10.26 5.91
C ASN A 49 -8.99 -10.15 5.91
N LEU A 50 -8.45 -8.97 5.61
CA LEU A 50 -7.01 -8.73 5.45
C LEU A 50 -6.28 -8.86 6.79
N ALA A 51 -6.93 -8.50 7.89
CA ALA A 51 -6.36 -8.60 9.24
C ALA A 51 -6.01 -10.05 9.62
N LEU A 52 -6.66 -11.05 9.03
CA LEU A 52 -6.43 -12.48 9.30
C LEU A 52 -5.29 -13.08 8.48
N ILE A 53 -4.66 -12.29 7.59
CA ILE A 53 -3.60 -12.77 6.71
C ILE A 53 -2.29 -12.84 7.49
N ASN A 54 -1.72 -14.04 7.56
CA ASN A 54 -0.34 -14.21 8.02
C ASN A 54 0.62 -13.71 6.92
N VAL A 55 1.16 -12.52 7.11
CA VAL A 55 2.09 -11.89 6.16
C VAL A 55 3.45 -12.57 6.26
N GLN A 56 4.01 -12.94 5.11
CA GLN A 56 5.33 -13.56 5.02
C GLN A 56 6.14 -12.85 3.94
N ALA A 57 7.41 -12.58 4.23
CA ALA A 57 8.31 -11.97 3.27
C ALA A 57 8.56 -12.93 2.09
N GLY A 58 8.57 -12.38 0.88
CA GLY A 58 9.04 -13.08 -0.32
C GLY A 58 10.57 -13.15 -0.35
N ASP A 59 11.10 -13.64 -1.46
CA ASP A 59 12.55 -13.69 -1.73
C ASP A 59 13.21 -12.30 -1.81
N ASP A 60 12.50 -11.29 -2.31
CA ASP A 60 12.98 -9.91 -2.44
C ASP A 60 12.74 -9.02 -1.20
N ALA A 61 12.24 -9.57 -0.09
CA ALA A 61 12.00 -8.84 1.16
C ALA A 61 12.60 -9.56 2.36
N THR A 62 13.23 -8.82 3.28
CA THR A 62 13.77 -9.44 4.51
C THR A 62 12.68 -9.73 5.54
N HIS A 63 11.70 -8.83 5.69
CA HIS A 63 10.61 -8.93 6.66
C HIS A 63 9.33 -8.37 6.06
N ALA A 64 8.18 -8.90 6.49
CA ALA A 64 6.87 -8.37 6.13
C ALA A 64 5.88 -8.58 7.29
N PHE A 65 5.20 -7.52 7.70
CA PHE A 65 4.26 -7.51 8.82
C PHE A 65 3.34 -6.29 8.72
N TRP A 66 2.26 -6.28 9.50
CA TRP A 66 1.39 -5.12 9.65
C TRP A 66 2.04 -4.09 10.58
N HIS A 67 2.12 -2.83 10.14
CA HIS A 67 2.74 -1.75 10.89
C HIS A 67 1.73 -0.61 11.08
N ASP A 68 1.71 -0.03 12.28
CA ASP A 68 0.92 1.17 12.55
C ASP A 68 1.40 2.33 11.66
N LEU A 69 0.46 3.14 11.18
CA LEU A 69 0.81 4.33 10.41
C LEU A 69 1.41 5.39 11.32
N ASP A 70 2.58 5.88 10.94
CA ASP A 70 3.31 6.91 11.68
C ASP A 70 4.03 7.83 10.67
N PRO A 71 3.90 9.17 10.83
CA PRO A 71 4.53 10.15 9.94
C PRO A 71 6.06 10.12 9.93
N GLU A 72 6.68 9.62 11.00
CA GLU A 72 8.14 9.55 11.16
C GLU A 72 8.74 8.26 10.57
N LEU A 73 7.93 7.40 9.95
CA LEU A 73 8.43 6.18 9.30
C LEU A 73 9.42 6.53 8.18
N PRO A 74 10.65 5.99 8.22
CA PRO A 74 11.65 6.23 7.18
C PRO A 74 11.33 5.37 5.95
N LEU A 75 10.36 5.82 5.16
CA LEU A 75 9.90 5.12 3.96
C LEU A 75 10.65 5.58 2.72
N PHE A 76 10.88 4.65 1.79
CA PHE A 76 11.56 4.94 0.54
C PHE A 76 10.72 5.84 -0.38
N ALA A 77 11.36 6.74 -1.12
CA ALA A 77 10.72 7.60 -2.12
C ALA A 77 9.42 8.27 -1.62
N SER A 78 8.37 8.29 -2.43
CA SER A 78 7.10 8.99 -2.12
C SER A 78 6.11 8.17 -1.29
N HIS A 79 6.52 7.05 -0.66
CA HIS A 79 5.58 6.20 0.09
C HIS A 79 4.94 6.92 1.28
N ALA A 80 5.69 7.77 2.00
CA ALA A 80 5.14 8.56 3.10
C ALA A 80 4.01 9.49 2.64
N ASP A 81 4.14 10.11 1.46
CA ASP A 81 3.08 10.95 0.89
C ASP A 81 1.82 10.15 0.54
N PHE A 82 1.96 8.91 0.08
CA PHE A 82 0.82 8.05 -0.20
C PHE A 82 0.10 7.66 1.08
N LEU A 83 0.84 7.25 2.11
CA LEU A 83 0.27 6.87 3.40
C LEU A 83 -0.39 8.06 4.10
N ARG A 84 0.18 9.27 3.97
CA ARG A 84 -0.47 10.50 4.45
C ARG A 84 -1.86 10.67 3.85
N ARG A 85 -1.99 10.51 2.52
CA ARG A 85 -3.28 10.62 1.82
C ARG A 85 -4.26 9.53 2.26
N VAL A 86 -3.78 8.31 2.52
CA VAL A 86 -4.59 7.22 3.08
C VAL A 86 -5.09 7.57 4.48
N ALA A 87 -4.23 8.11 5.34
CA ALA A 87 -4.62 8.55 6.67
C ALA A 87 -5.70 9.64 6.62
N TYR A 88 -5.53 10.65 5.75
CA TYR A 88 -6.56 11.68 5.54
C TYR A 88 -7.88 11.10 4.99
N LEU A 89 -7.82 10.16 4.04
CA LEU A 89 -9.00 9.52 3.46
C LEU A 89 -9.85 8.83 4.54
N HIS A 90 -9.19 8.11 5.45
CA HIS A 90 -9.85 7.34 6.52
C HIS A 90 -9.99 8.11 7.84
N LYS A 91 -9.58 9.39 7.88
CA LYS A 91 -9.55 10.22 9.10
C LYS A 91 -8.76 9.55 10.24
N ALA A 92 -7.69 8.85 9.88
CA ALA A 92 -6.78 8.18 10.80
C ALA A 92 -5.72 9.15 11.33
N HIS A 93 -4.94 8.68 12.31
CA HIS A 93 -3.77 9.39 12.83
C HIS A 93 -2.71 9.60 11.74
N TRP A 94 -2.07 10.77 11.78
CA TRP A 94 -0.91 11.17 10.99
C TRP A 94 -0.10 12.19 11.78
#